data_AF-A0A5B1CGF7-F1
#
_entry.id   AF-A0A5B1CGF7-F1
#
_cell.length_a   1.000
_cell.length_b   1.000
_cell.length_c   1.000
_cell.angle_alpha   90.00
_cell.angle_beta   90.00
_cell.angle_gamma   90.00
#
_symmetry.space_group_name_H-M   'P 1'
#
loop_
_entity.id
_entity.type
_entity.pdbx_description
1 polymer ?
#
loop_
_entity_poly.entity_id
_entity_poly.type
_entity_poly.pdbx_seq_one_letter_code
_entity_poly.pdbx_strand_id
1 'polypeptide(L)'
;MSKVDQEAPQKVETAAQSDHTVTIKTQILEITGRPPRLHHVEVCQHHNGNYRVNVWENLAPTGDSEYSTTVHIGASYYLKVSDSGEILSSNPPLAQRRF
;
A
#
# COMPACT_ATOMS: atom_id res chain seq x y z
N MET A 1 2.13 -20.21 38.69
CA MET A 1 2.46 -19.95 37.28
C MET A 1 1.18 -19.99 36.48
N SER A 2 0.98 -19.05 35.55
CA SER A 2 0.52 -19.28 34.17
C SER A 2 0.23 -17.92 33.54
N LYS A 3 1.10 -17.52 32.60
CA LYS A 3 0.97 -16.33 31.75
C LYS A 3 -0.19 -16.56 30.78
N VAL A 4 -1.08 -15.58 30.67
CA VAL A 4 -2.06 -15.47 29.60
C VAL A 4 -1.30 -14.95 28.38
N ASP A 5 -0.96 -15.85 27.46
CA ASP A 5 -0.44 -15.48 26.15
C ASP A 5 -1.63 -14.95 25.33
N GLN A 6 -1.63 -13.64 25.08
CA GLN A 6 -2.55 -13.02 24.12
C GLN A 6 -2.08 -13.44 22.72
N GLU A 7 -2.77 -14.42 22.13
CA GLU A 7 -2.64 -14.69 20.71
C GLU A 7 -3.01 -13.43 19.91
N ALA A 8 -2.04 -12.95 19.13
CA ALA A 8 -2.24 -11.93 18.11
C ALA A 8 -3.36 -12.38 17.16
N PRO A 9 -4.24 -11.47 16.69
CA PRO A 9 -5.38 -11.86 15.88
C PRO A 9 -4.89 -12.58 14.62
N GLN A 10 -5.26 -13.86 14.54
CA GLN A 10 -4.98 -14.72 13.41
C GLN A 10 -5.54 -14.05 12.16
N LYS A 11 -4.63 -13.71 11.26
CA LYS A 11 -4.93 -13.23 9.90
C LYS A 11 -5.78 -14.30 9.24
N VAL A 12 -7.10 -14.09 9.25
CA VAL A 12 -8.08 -14.93 8.59
C VAL A 12 -7.58 -15.20 7.18
N GLU A 13 -7.39 -16.49 6.86
CA GLU A 13 -7.19 -16.98 5.50
C GLU A 13 -8.36 -16.51 4.65
N THR A 14 -8.19 -15.37 3.98
CA THR A 14 -9.08 -15.01 2.89
C THR A 14 -8.73 -15.92 1.72
N ALA A 15 -9.71 -16.74 1.34
CA ALA A 15 -9.71 -17.64 0.19
C ALA A 15 -8.96 -17.06 -1.01
N ALA A 16 -8.33 -17.96 -1.79
CA ALA A 16 -7.55 -17.71 -3.00
C ALA A 16 -8.21 -16.77 -4.04
N GLN A 17 -8.32 -15.50 -3.69
CA GLN A 17 -8.57 -14.39 -4.59
C GLN A 17 -7.23 -14.15 -5.27
N SER A 18 -7.22 -14.29 -6.59
CA SER A 18 -6.08 -13.96 -7.44
C SER A 18 -5.40 -12.71 -6.89
N ASP A 19 -4.12 -12.83 -6.53
CA ASP A 19 -3.40 -11.74 -5.87
C ASP A 19 -3.11 -10.62 -6.89
N HIS A 20 -4.12 -9.79 -7.15
CA HIS A 20 -4.06 -8.67 -8.09
C HIS A 20 -3.10 -7.56 -7.64
N THR A 21 -2.47 -7.72 -6.46
CA THR A 21 -1.53 -6.77 -5.86
C THR A 21 -0.45 -6.31 -6.84
N VAL A 22 0.14 -7.22 -7.62
CA VAL A 22 1.17 -6.85 -8.61
C VAL A 22 0.58 -5.96 -9.70
N THR A 23 -0.55 -6.38 -10.29
CA THR A 23 -1.25 -5.63 -11.35
C THR A 23 -1.70 -4.25 -10.87
N ILE A 24 -2.20 -4.15 -9.64
CA ILE A 24 -2.64 -2.89 -9.02
C ILE A 24 -1.42 -1.96 -8.82
N LYS A 25 -0.31 -2.47 -8.29
CA LYS A 25 0.92 -1.67 -8.10
C LYS A 25 1.44 -1.10 -9.41
N THR A 26 1.46 -1.92 -10.47
CA THR A 26 1.89 -1.47 -11.81
C THR A 26 1.00 -0.35 -12.34
N GLN A 27 -0.32 -0.55 -12.33
CA GLN A 27 -1.27 0.48 -12.79
C GLN A 27 -1.17 1.79 -12.00
N ILE A 28 -0.98 1.73 -10.68
CA ILE A 28 -0.78 2.93 -9.85
C ILE A 28 0.43 3.72 -10.37
N LEU A 29 1.59 3.08 -10.50
CA LEU A 29 2.83 3.76 -10.90
C LEU A 29 2.77 4.28 -12.34
N GLU A 30 2.04 3.59 -13.23
CA GLU A 30 1.78 4.07 -14.60
C GLU A 30 0.91 5.33 -14.62
N ILE A 31 -0.14 5.39 -13.78
CA ILE A 31 -1.07 6.52 -13.73
C ILE A 31 -0.45 7.73 -13.00
N THR A 32 0.17 7.50 -11.84
CA THR A 32 0.62 8.57 -10.94
C THR A 32 2.07 8.99 -11.20
N GLY A 33 2.82 8.20 -11.96
CA GLY A 33 4.28 8.26 -11.99
C GLY A 33 4.90 7.61 -10.75
N ARG A 34 6.24 7.53 -10.76
CA ARG A 34 7.04 7.01 -9.65
C ARG A 34 7.50 8.16 -8.76
N PRO A 35 7.09 8.21 -7.47
CA PRO A 35 7.59 9.23 -6.55
C PRO A 35 9.12 9.24 -6.48
N PRO A 36 9.78 10.41 -6.43
CA PRO A 36 11.24 10.52 -6.39
C PRO A 36 11.88 9.76 -5.23
N ARG A 37 11.16 9.64 -4.10
CA ARG A 37 11.62 8.97 -2.88
C ARG A 37 10.87 7.67 -2.61
N LEU A 38 10.26 7.07 -3.63
CA LEU A 38 9.51 5.82 -3.47
C LEU A 38 10.40 4.74 -2.85
N HIS A 39 10.00 4.26 -1.68
CA HIS A 39 10.56 3.09 -1.03
C HIS A 39 9.83 1.83 -1.53
N HIS A 40 8.51 1.76 -1.35
CA HIS A 40 7.66 0.74 -1.97
C HIS A 40 6.18 1.15 -1.98
N VAL A 41 5.37 0.45 -2.76
CA VAL A 41 3.91 0.51 -2.69
C VAL A 41 3.41 -0.75 -1.99
N GLU A 42 2.63 -0.57 -0.94
CA GLU A 42 1.88 -1.61 -0.26
C GLU A 42 0.43 -1.56 -0.72
N VAL A 43 -0.12 -2.72 -1.07
CA VAL A 43 -1.52 -2.88 -1.44
C VAL A 43 -2.07 -4.00 -0.58
N CYS A 44 -3.07 -3.68 0.23
CA CYS A 44 -3.74 -4.62 1.11
C CYS A 44 -5.20 -4.72 0.70
N GLN A 45 -5.70 -5.94 0.58
CA GLN A 45 -7.12 -6.13 0.41
C GLN A 45 -7.87 -5.70 1.68
N HIS A 46 -9.00 -5.03 1.46
CA HIS A 46 -9.93 -4.57 2.47
C HIS A 46 -11.31 -5.19 2.21
N HIS A 47 -12.25 -4.98 3.12
CA HIS A 47 -13.61 -5.51 2.97
C HIS A 47 -14.29 -4.98 1.69
N ASN A 48 -15.19 -5.81 1.12
CA ASN A 48 -16.05 -5.50 -0.03
C ASN A 48 -15.31 -5.28 -1.36
N GLY A 49 -14.21 -6.00 -1.59
CA GLY A 49 -13.44 -5.89 -2.84
C GLY A 49 -12.69 -4.55 -2.99
N ASN A 50 -12.60 -3.78 -1.91
CA ASN A 50 -11.78 -2.59 -1.87
C ASN A 50 -10.34 -2.96 -1.52
N TYR A 51 -9.40 -2.14 -1.96
CA TYR A 51 -7.99 -2.26 -1.62
C TYR A 51 -7.55 -0.98 -0.94
N ARG A 52 -6.74 -1.09 0.11
CA ARG A 52 -6.00 0.03 0.69
C ARG A 52 -4.60 0.05 0.08
N VAL A 53 -4.19 1.23 -0.36
CA VAL A 53 -2.86 1.48 -0.90
C VAL A 53 -2.12 2.40 0.06
N ASN A 54 -0.89 2.03 0.41
CA ASN A 54 0.06 2.89 1.08
C ASN A 54 1.29 3.06 0.18
N VAL A 55 1.64 4.30 -0.13
CA VAL A 55 2.90 4.65 -0.80
C VAL A 55 3.89 5.03 0.27
N TRP A 56 4.92 4.20 0.43
CA TRP A 56 5.98 4.39 1.39
C TRP A 56 7.14 5.15 0.74
N GLU A 57 7.61 6.18 1.42
CA GLU A 57 8.67 7.06 0.95
C GLU A 57 9.81 7.15 1.96
N ASN A 58 11.01 7.23 1.42
CA ASN A 58 12.23 7.55 2.16
C ASN A 58 12.20 9.03 2.57
N LEU A 59 12.44 9.34 3.84
CA LEU A 59 12.68 10.71 4.28
C LEU A 59 14.02 11.22 3.76
N ALA A 60 14.14 12.54 3.60
CA ALA A 60 15.45 13.15 3.33
C ALA A 60 16.40 12.81 4.49
N PRO A 61 17.68 12.54 4.23
CA PRO A 61 18.66 12.46 5.30
C PRO A 61 18.73 13.80 6.02
N THR A 62 18.37 13.81 7.31
CA THR A 62 18.40 15.01 8.14
C THR A 62 19.82 15.20 8.69
N GLY A 63 20.78 15.56 7.85
CA GLY A 63 22.09 16.14 8.21
C GLY A 63 23.09 15.35 9.08
N ASP A 64 22.64 14.53 10.04
CA ASP A 64 23.45 13.99 11.13
C ASP A 64 23.71 12.48 11.04
N SER A 65 23.10 11.77 10.08
CA SER A 65 23.40 10.36 9.84
C SER A 65 23.03 9.91 8.44
N GLU A 66 24.02 9.42 7.69
CA GLU A 66 23.84 8.78 6.37
C GLU A 66 23.21 7.37 6.47
N TYR A 67 23.02 6.85 7.69
CA TYR A 67 22.73 5.44 7.95
C TYR A 67 21.30 5.14 8.40
N SER A 68 20.42 6.14 8.53
CA SER A 68 19.01 5.91 8.88
C SER A 68 18.07 6.77 8.04
N THR A 69 17.88 6.38 6.79
CA THR A 69 16.78 6.90 5.98
C THR A 69 15.48 6.37 6.58
N THR A 70 14.81 7.20 7.38
CA THR A 70 13.52 6.84 7.99
C THR A 70 12.46 6.70 6.88
N VAL A 71 11.69 5.62 6.89
CA VAL A 71 10.61 5.40 5.92
C VAL A 71 9.28 5.83 6.55
N HIS A 72 8.43 6.48 5.77
CA HIS A 72 7.09 6.89 6.21
C HIS A 72 6.06 6.70 5.10
N ILE A 73 4.77 6.76 5.44
CA ILE A 73 3.69 6.74 4.45
C ILE A 73 3.52 8.15 3.89
N GLY A 74 3.93 8.37 2.63
CA GLY A 74 3.70 9.63 1.92
C GLY A 74 2.26 9.77 1.42
N ALA A 75 1.60 8.65 1.11
CA ALA A 75 0.20 8.63 0.72
C ALA A 75 -0.52 7.35 1.17
N SER A 76 -1.77 7.50 1.62
CA SER A 76 -2.68 6.38 1.90
C SER A 76 -4.04 6.67 1.25
N TYR A 77 -4.60 5.70 0.53
CA TYR A 77 -5.89 5.85 -0.13
C TYR A 77 -6.55 4.51 -0.43
N TYR A 78 -7.84 4.54 -0.78
CA TYR A 78 -8.61 3.36 -1.13
C TYR A 78 -8.83 3.26 -2.65
N LEU A 79 -8.84 2.02 -3.14
CA LEU A 79 -9.16 1.65 -4.50
C LEU A 79 -10.35 0.68 -4.52
N LYS A 80 -11.15 0.78 -5.57
CA LYS A 80 -12.07 -0.28 -5.97
C LYS A 80 -11.50 -0.93 -7.22
N VAL A 81 -11.43 -2.25 -7.22
CA VAL A 81 -10.80 -3.03 -8.28
C VAL A 81 -11.83 -4.02 -8.82
N SER A 82 -11.78 -4.29 -10.13
CA SER A 82 -12.58 -5.32 -10.77
C SER A 82 -12.08 -6.72 -10.40
N ASP A 83 -12.86 -7.75 -10.74
CA ASP A 83 -12.44 -9.15 -10.59
C ASP A 83 -11.25 -9.52 -11.50
N SER A 84 -10.91 -8.70 -12.49
CA SER A 84 -9.71 -8.87 -13.33
C SER A 84 -8.47 -8.16 -12.79
N GLY A 85 -8.60 -7.36 -11.72
CA GLY A 85 -7.50 -6.57 -11.17
C GLY A 85 -7.38 -5.15 -11.75
N GLU A 86 -8.35 -4.69 -12.55
CA GLU A 86 -8.39 -3.33 -13.11
C GLU A 86 -8.88 -2.31 -12.07
N ILE A 87 -8.21 -1.16 -11.97
CA ILE A 87 -8.62 -0.09 -11.05
C ILE A 87 -9.88 0.61 -11.60
N LEU A 88 -11.02 0.40 -10.94
CA LEU A 88 -12.30 1.00 -11.31
C LEU A 88 -12.48 2.41 -10.74
N SER A 89 -12.02 2.63 -9.50
CA SER A 89 -12.08 3.94 -8.86
C SER A 89 -11.05 4.08 -7.74
N SER A 90 -10.75 5.33 -7.39
CA SER A 90 -9.79 5.69 -6.35
C SER A 90 -10.31 6.87 -5.53
N ASN A 91 -10.04 6.88 -4.23
CA ASN A 91 -10.37 7.99 -3.35
C ASN A 91 -9.18 8.38 -2.46
N PRO A 92 -8.54 9.55 -2.70
CA PRO A 92 -8.82 10.53 -3.76
C PRO A 92 -8.39 10.05 -5.17
N PRO A 93 -8.85 10.70 -6.26
CA PRO A 93 -8.59 10.27 -7.64
C PRO A 93 -7.09 10.18 -7.98
N LEU A 94 -6.66 9.05 -8.56
CA LEU A 94 -5.26 8.82 -8.96
C LEU A 94 -4.76 9.85 -9.97
N ALA A 95 -5.59 10.27 -10.91
CA ALA A 95 -5.19 11.27 -11.93
C ALA A 95 -4.80 12.64 -11.33
N GLN A 96 -5.23 12.94 -10.10
CA GLN A 96 -4.86 14.15 -9.38
C GLN A 96 -3.58 13.97 -8.54
N ARG A 97 -3.11 12.73 -8.36
CA ARG A 97 -1.85 12.39 -7.71
C ARG A 97 -0.78 12.23 -8.78
N ARG A 98 -0.11 13.33 -9.14
CA ARG A 98 1.15 13.29 -9.88
C ARG A 98 2.28 13.43 -8.87
N PHE A 99 3.15 12.41 -8.81
CA PHE A 99 4.33 12.43 -7.95
C PHE A 99 5.57 12.93 -8.70
#